data_AF-A0A1H2DUK3-F1
#
_entry.id   AF-A0A1H2DUK3-F1
#
_cell.length_a   1.000
_cell.length_b   1.000
_cell.length_c   1.000
_cell.angle_alpha   90.00
_cell.angle_beta   90.00
_cell.angle_gamma   90.00
#
_symmetry.space_group_name_H-M   'P 1'
#
loop_
_entity.id
_entity.type
_entity.pdbx_description
1 polymer ?
#
loop_
_entity_poly.entity_id
_entity_poly.type
_entity_poly.pdbx_seq_one_letter_code
_entity_poly.pdbx_strand_id
1 'polypeptide(L)'
;MVVLNNPLGMGEFEPHLDTITRINAGILERRVTSAMQAWRQRALTGGLPQKDAEGNDIDWASVFEPAPGALWDIPAGIELWESDATDIRPLLEGVKDDLRELSEMSATPFPALLPGSQNQSATGSAAMKEALILKARDRLDVVDTGLSAIISKALRIEGFETEETISLSWEPPDHVSLSEKYDAAVKAKGAGESWKSIARNILGYSPEQIEQDALDLADEQLMSFVDNANARV
;
A
#
# COMPACT_ATOMS: atom_id res chain seq x y z
N MET A 1 -21.91 3.41 -24.53
CA MET A 1 -20.90 3.88 -23.56
C MET A 1 -20.60 2.74 -22.61
N VAL A 2 -19.33 2.38 -22.43
CA VAL A 2 -18.90 1.43 -21.38
C VAL A 2 -18.31 2.27 -20.27
N VAL A 3 -18.75 2.05 -19.04
CA VAL A 3 -18.28 2.79 -17.86
C VAL A 3 -17.58 1.81 -16.94
N LEU A 4 -16.30 2.06 -16.69
CA LEU A 4 -15.50 1.34 -15.71
C LEU A 4 -15.68 2.04 -14.37
N ASN A 5 -16.53 1.49 -13.52
CA ASN A 5 -16.73 2.00 -12.17
C ASN A 5 -16.07 1.05 -11.18
N ASN A 6 -15.33 1.62 -10.24
CA ASN A 6 -14.95 0.88 -9.05
C ASN A 6 -16.20 0.41 -8.30
N PRO A 7 -16.09 -0.63 -7.46
CA PRO A 7 -17.15 -1.05 -6.58
C PRO A 7 -17.73 0.15 -5.82
N LEU A 8 -19.07 0.24 -5.77
CA LEU A 8 -19.81 1.36 -5.15
C LEU A 8 -19.59 2.74 -5.78
N GLY A 9 -18.91 2.83 -6.92
CA GLY A 9 -18.62 4.11 -7.59
C GLY A 9 -17.63 5.00 -6.84
N MET A 10 -16.91 4.45 -5.87
CA MET A 10 -15.99 5.18 -5.00
C MET A 10 -14.53 5.03 -5.44
N GLY A 11 -13.74 6.05 -5.18
CA GLY A 11 -12.29 6.00 -5.24
C GLY A 11 -11.74 5.02 -4.20
N GLU A 12 -10.59 4.40 -4.48
CA GLU A 12 -10.01 3.39 -3.57
C GLU A 12 -9.62 3.95 -2.20
N PHE A 13 -9.29 5.25 -2.13
CA PHE A 13 -8.95 5.93 -0.89
C PHE A 13 -10.17 6.45 -0.14
N GLU A 14 -11.33 6.57 -0.79
CA GLU A 14 -12.51 7.23 -0.23
C GLU A 14 -13.06 6.54 1.02
N PRO A 15 -13.11 5.18 1.09
CA PRO A 15 -13.50 4.48 2.32
C PRO A 15 -12.56 4.73 3.51
N HIS A 16 -11.37 5.28 3.27
CA HIS A 16 -10.32 5.45 4.28
C HIS A 16 -10.04 6.93 4.61
N LEU A 17 -10.91 7.85 4.15
CA LEU A 17 -10.72 9.30 4.35
C LEU A 17 -10.65 9.69 5.82
N ASP A 18 -11.41 9.03 6.70
CA ASP A 18 -11.39 9.31 8.14
C ASP A 18 -10.02 9.02 8.75
N THR A 19 -9.43 7.86 8.45
CA THR A 19 -8.09 7.48 8.92
C THR A 19 -7.02 8.36 8.31
N ILE A 20 -7.12 8.69 7.01
CA ILE A 20 -6.20 9.63 6.35
C ILE A 20 -6.27 11.01 7.01
N THR A 21 -7.47 11.48 7.35
CA THR A 21 -7.68 12.77 8.02
C THR A 21 -7.09 12.74 9.43
N ARG A 22 -7.26 11.64 10.17
CA ARG A 22 -6.68 11.43 11.50
C ARG A 22 -5.15 11.47 11.46
N ILE A 23 -4.53 10.79 10.49
CA ILE A 23 -3.07 10.83 10.25
C ILE A 23 -2.62 12.27 9.98
N ASN A 24 -3.31 12.98 9.10
CA ASN A 24 -2.97 14.37 8.77
C ASN A 24 -3.09 15.29 9.99
N ALA A 25 -4.13 15.13 10.81
CA ALA A 25 -4.31 15.86 12.04
C ALA A 25 -3.16 15.59 13.03
N GLY A 26 -2.79 14.32 13.26
CA GLY A 26 -1.68 13.97 14.15
C GLY A 26 -0.32 14.52 13.68
N ILE A 27 -0.06 14.52 12.36
CA ILE A 27 1.13 15.15 11.79
C ILE A 27 1.12 16.67 12.02
N LEU A 28 -0.03 17.32 11.84
CA LEU A 28 -0.20 18.75 12.07
C LEU A 28 0.03 19.09 13.55
N GLU A 29 -0.62 18.39 14.47
CA GLU A 29 -0.48 18.59 15.92
C GLU A 29 0.96 18.42 16.38
N ARG A 30 1.67 17.42 15.84
CA ARG A 30 3.10 17.25 16.12
C ARG A 30 3.91 18.45 15.64
N ARG A 31 3.67 18.95 14.41
CA ARG A 31 4.36 20.15 13.89
C ARG A 31 4.06 21.39 14.72
N VAL A 32 2.81 21.60 15.09
CA VAL A 32 2.37 22.73 15.94
C VAL A 32 3.03 22.64 17.31
N THR A 33 3.05 21.45 17.92
CA THR A 33 3.71 21.23 19.20
C THR A 33 5.21 21.52 19.10
N SER A 34 5.91 20.98 18.09
CA SER A 34 7.33 21.28 17.87
C SER A 34 7.60 22.77 17.64
N ALA A 35 6.72 23.48 16.92
CA ALA A 35 6.83 24.92 16.73
C ALA A 35 6.62 25.68 18.05
N MET A 36 5.58 25.36 18.83
CA MET A 36 5.32 25.99 20.13
C MET A 36 6.46 25.77 21.12
N GLN A 37 7.13 24.61 21.07
CA GLN A 37 8.31 24.32 21.89
C GLN A 37 9.53 25.18 21.55
N ALA A 38 9.58 25.81 20.37
CA ALA A 38 10.59 26.81 20.06
C ALA A 38 10.40 28.10 20.88
N TRP A 39 9.17 28.38 21.33
CA TRP A 39 8.83 29.50 22.21
C TRP A 39 8.54 29.02 23.63
N ARG A 40 9.63 28.68 24.32
CA ARG A 40 9.61 28.31 25.75
C ARG A 40 8.87 29.37 26.56
N GLN A 41 7.87 28.95 27.32
CA GLN A 41 7.19 29.85 28.25
C GLN A 41 8.11 30.12 29.43
N ARG A 42 8.21 31.37 29.84
CA ARG A 42 9.01 31.79 30.98
C ARG A 42 8.12 32.50 32.00
N ALA A 43 8.31 32.19 33.26
CA ALA A 43 7.62 32.83 34.38
C ALA A 43 8.63 33.24 35.44
N LEU A 44 8.33 34.31 36.14
CA LEU A 44 9.11 34.80 37.27
C LEU A 44 8.32 34.54 38.54
N THR A 45 8.94 33.84 39.49
CA THR A 45 8.35 33.50 40.77
C THR A 45 9.09 34.24 41.90
N GLY A 46 8.32 34.90 42.77
CA GLY A 46 8.84 35.84 43.76
C GLY A 46 8.45 37.28 43.36
N GLY A 47 7.54 37.89 44.13
CA GLY A 47 6.89 39.15 43.77
C GLY A 47 7.87 40.22 43.29
N LEU A 48 7.71 40.66 42.04
CA LEU A 48 8.54 41.69 41.43
C LEU A 48 8.42 43.01 42.22
N PRO A 49 9.53 43.65 42.61
CA PRO A 49 9.46 44.94 43.28
C PRO A 49 8.87 45.99 42.34
N GLN A 50 7.96 46.83 42.85
CA GLN A 50 7.31 47.87 42.03
C GLN A 50 8.18 49.11 41.84
N LYS A 51 9.20 49.31 42.69
CA LYS A 51 10.05 50.49 42.69
C LYS A 51 11.54 50.13 42.71
N ASP A 52 12.34 50.95 42.03
CA ASP A 52 13.81 50.85 42.04
C ASP A 52 14.42 51.42 43.34
N ALA A 53 15.75 51.39 43.46
CA ALA A 53 16.48 51.92 44.61
C ALA A 53 16.35 53.45 44.77
N GLU A 54 15.87 54.15 43.74
CA GLU A 54 15.70 55.60 43.68
C GLU A 54 14.22 56.01 43.86
N GLY A 55 13.30 55.03 43.95
CA GLY A 55 11.87 55.22 44.20
C GLY A 55 11.00 55.34 42.94
N ASN A 56 11.56 55.18 41.74
CA ASN A 56 10.83 55.23 40.47
C ASN A 56 10.10 53.90 40.21
N ASP A 57 8.95 53.97 39.54
CA ASP A 57 8.19 52.79 39.18
C ASP A 57 8.92 51.99 38.09
N ILE A 58 9.08 50.67 38.28
CA ILE A 58 9.79 49.80 37.33
C ILE A 58 8.82 49.30 36.26
N ASP A 59 9.13 49.60 34.99
CA ASP A 59 8.42 49.02 33.85
C ASP A 59 9.02 47.65 33.46
N TRP A 60 8.52 46.61 34.14
CA TRP A 60 8.90 45.23 33.87
C TRP A 60 8.54 44.74 32.46
N ALA A 61 7.53 45.33 31.80
CA ALA A 61 7.14 44.92 30.46
C ALA A 61 8.24 45.26 29.42
N SER A 62 8.91 46.41 29.59
CA SER A 62 10.05 46.79 28.73
C SER A 62 11.31 45.97 29.03
N VAL A 63 11.55 45.62 30.31
CA VAL A 63 12.74 44.86 30.74
C VAL A 63 12.74 43.42 30.22
N PHE A 64 11.55 42.81 30.12
CA PHE A 64 11.39 41.44 29.63
C PHE A 64 11.10 41.33 28.13
N GLU A 65 11.26 42.42 27.36
CA GLU A 65 11.09 42.38 25.90
C GLU A 65 12.14 41.42 25.28
N PRO A 66 11.71 40.35 24.58
CA PRO A 66 12.63 39.37 24.05
C PRO A 66 13.35 39.93 22.81
N ALA A 67 14.61 40.33 22.96
CA ALA A 67 15.49 40.71 21.85
C ALA A 67 16.72 39.80 21.78
N PRO A 68 17.21 39.44 20.57
CA PRO A 68 18.43 38.65 20.39
C PRO A 68 19.66 39.47 20.84
N GLY A 69 20.00 39.36 22.13
CA GLY A 69 21.07 40.12 22.78
C GLY A 69 20.68 40.79 24.11
N ALA A 70 19.41 40.69 24.52
CA ALA A 70 18.98 41.20 25.82
C ALA A 70 19.50 40.30 26.96
N LEU A 71 20.27 40.89 27.88
CA LEU A 71 20.64 40.28 29.15
C LEU A 71 19.60 40.71 30.19
N TRP A 72 18.90 39.76 30.82
CA TRP A 72 17.94 40.07 31.87
C TRP A 72 18.65 40.11 33.22
N ASP A 73 18.66 41.28 33.87
CA ASP A 73 19.21 41.44 35.21
C ASP A 73 18.09 41.22 36.23
N ILE A 74 18.08 40.04 36.85
CA ILE A 74 16.98 39.57 37.72
C ILE A 74 17.31 39.92 39.18
N PRO A 75 16.42 40.60 39.91
CA PRO A 75 16.62 40.91 41.33
C PRO A 75 16.89 39.68 42.20
N ALA A 76 17.68 39.87 43.26
CA ALA A 76 17.99 38.80 44.20
C ALA A 76 16.71 38.23 44.85
N GLY A 77 16.54 36.90 44.78
CA GLY A 77 15.40 36.19 45.35
C GLY A 77 14.24 35.91 44.38
N ILE A 78 14.36 36.33 43.10
CA ILE A 78 13.40 35.95 42.05
C ILE A 78 13.94 34.74 41.29
N GLU A 79 13.09 33.73 41.15
CA GLU A 79 13.38 32.51 40.40
C GLU A 79 12.79 32.62 39.00
N LEU A 80 13.62 32.32 37.99
CA LEU A 80 13.18 32.20 36.60
C LEU A 80 12.80 30.74 36.34
N TRP A 81 11.53 30.51 36.06
CA TRP A 81 11.04 29.23 35.58
C TRP A 81 10.91 29.24 34.06
N GLU A 82 11.35 28.17 33.41
CA GLU A 82 11.16 27.93 31.97
C GLU A 82 10.42 26.61 31.76
N SER A 83 9.47 26.57 30.83
CA SER A 83 8.70 25.37 30.52
C SER A 83 9.56 24.29 29.87
N ASP A 84 9.50 23.07 30.40
CA ASP A 84 10.24 21.91 29.90
C ASP A 84 9.84 21.48 28.48
N ALA A 85 10.78 20.75 27.84
CA ALA A 85 10.56 20.13 26.53
C ALA A 85 9.45 19.08 26.62
N THR A 86 8.35 19.29 25.91
CA THR A 86 7.32 18.27 25.76
C THR A 86 7.83 17.14 24.86
N ASP A 87 7.76 15.91 25.35
CA ASP A 87 8.09 14.72 24.57
C ASP A 87 7.02 14.48 23.48
N ILE A 88 7.44 14.58 22.21
CA ILE A 88 6.57 14.37 21.04
C ILE A 88 6.58 12.92 20.53
N ARG A 89 7.37 12.01 21.16
CA ARG A 89 7.40 10.60 20.76
C ARG A 89 6.01 9.94 20.80
N PRO A 90 5.13 10.18 21.79
CA PRO A 90 3.78 9.60 21.79
C PRO A 90 2.97 9.99 20.54
N LEU A 91 3.11 11.22 20.05
CA LEU A 91 2.45 11.67 18.81
C LEU A 91 3.00 10.97 17.57
N LEU A 92 4.32 10.73 17.53
CA LEU A 92 4.96 9.97 16.44
C LEU A 92 4.48 8.51 16.44
N GLU A 93 4.39 7.87 17.61
CA GLU A 93 3.93 6.48 17.70
C GLU A 93 2.44 6.36 17.35
N GLY A 94 1.59 7.30 17.78
CA GLY A 94 0.18 7.34 17.36
C GLY A 94 0.00 7.40 15.84
N VAL A 95 0.78 8.26 15.15
CA VAL A 95 0.74 8.33 13.68
C VAL A 95 1.21 7.02 13.03
N LYS A 96 2.18 6.31 13.62
CA LYS A 96 2.62 5.00 13.11
C LYS A 96 1.55 3.93 13.29
N ASP A 97 0.81 3.95 14.39
CA ASP A 97 -0.30 3.04 14.64
C ASP A 97 -1.45 3.30 13.66
N ASP A 98 -1.79 4.56 13.42
CA ASP A 98 -2.78 4.92 12.39
C ASP A 98 -2.35 4.47 10.98
N LEU A 99 -1.05 4.54 10.67
CA LEU A 99 -0.52 4.06 9.39
C LEU A 99 -0.63 2.53 9.26
N ARG A 100 -0.49 1.79 10.37
CA ARG A 100 -0.72 0.34 10.38
C ARG A 100 -2.20 0.02 10.14
N GLU A 101 -3.11 0.73 10.81
CA GLU A 101 -4.55 0.58 10.57
C GLU A 101 -4.91 0.86 9.11
N LEU A 102 -4.39 1.95 8.53
CA LEU A 102 -4.59 2.27 7.11
C LEU A 102 -4.06 1.17 6.18
N SER A 103 -2.89 0.61 6.50
CA SER A 103 -2.28 -0.49 5.76
C SER A 103 -3.21 -1.70 5.72
N GLU A 104 -3.74 -2.10 6.87
CA GLU A 104 -4.64 -3.25 7.02
C GLU A 104 -5.96 -3.02 6.26
N MET A 105 -6.61 -1.87 6.46
CA MET A 105 -7.91 -1.58 5.84
C MET A 105 -7.83 -1.44 4.32
N SER A 106 -6.75 -0.87 3.80
CA SER A 106 -6.59 -0.64 2.36
C SER A 106 -5.99 -1.84 1.61
N ALA A 107 -5.67 -2.93 2.34
CA ALA A 107 -4.88 -4.07 1.87
C ALA A 107 -3.57 -3.64 1.17
N THR A 108 -2.99 -2.53 1.62
CA THR A 108 -1.72 -2.01 1.10
C THR A 108 -0.60 -2.51 2.00
N PRO A 109 0.41 -3.24 1.48
CA PRO A 109 1.48 -3.77 2.31
C PRO A 109 2.23 -2.69 3.09
N PHE A 110 2.34 -2.85 4.41
CA PHE A 110 2.99 -1.88 5.30
C PHE A 110 4.43 -1.51 4.88
N PRO A 111 5.29 -2.41 4.34
CA PRO A 111 6.60 -2.02 3.82
C PRO A 111 6.56 -0.94 2.74
N ALA A 112 5.48 -0.87 1.96
CA ALA A 112 5.31 0.15 0.93
C ALA A 112 4.99 1.52 1.54
N LEU A 113 4.37 1.55 2.72
CA LEU A 113 4.02 2.78 3.45
C LEU A 113 5.16 3.27 4.35
N LEU A 114 5.85 2.35 5.02
CA LEU A 114 6.97 2.65 5.92
C LEU A 114 8.13 1.68 5.70
N PRO A 115 9.04 1.96 4.75
CA PRO A 115 10.20 1.12 4.51
C PRO A 115 11.11 1.09 5.74
N GLY A 116 11.49 -0.11 6.17
CA GLY A 116 12.39 -0.30 7.33
C GLY A 116 11.70 -0.57 8.68
N SER A 117 10.38 -0.81 8.72
CA SER A 117 9.72 -1.26 9.95
C SER A 117 10.22 -2.67 10.34
N GLN A 118 11.09 -2.77 11.36
CA GLN A 118 11.78 -4.01 11.75
C GLN A 118 10.90 -5.12 12.36
N ASN A 119 9.60 -4.86 12.62
CA ASN A 119 8.73 -5.77 13.37
C ASN A 119 7.66 -6.48 12.52
N GLN A 120 7.97 -6.87 11.28
CA GLN A 120 7.02 -7.68 10.51
C GLN A 120 7.33 -9.17 10.72
N SER A 121 6.36 -9.89 11.28
CA SER A 121 6.41 -11.35 11.29
C SER A 121 6.23 -11.87 9.86
N ALA A 122 6.94 -12.93 9.49
CA ALA A 122 6.82 -13.52 8.15
C ALA A 122 5.36 -13.87 7.80
N THR A 123 4.58 -14.33 8.78
CA THR A 123 3.15 -14.61 8.64
C THR A 123 2.32 -13.35 8.36
N GLY A 124 2.60 -12.23 9.04
CA GLY A 124 1.92 -10.96 8.81
C GLY A 124 2.20 -10.42 7.40
N SER A 125 3.44 -10.51 6.93
CA SER A 125 3.78 -10.11 5.56
C SER A 125 3.12 -10.99 4.50
N ALA A 126 2.99 -12.29 4.74
CA ALA A 126 2.28 -13.20 3.83
C ALA A 126 0.77 -12.89 3.76
N ALA A 127 0.12 -12.66 4.91
CA ALA A 127 -1.30 -12.28 4.96
C ALA A 127 -1.58 -10.96 4.23
N MET A 128 -0.70 -9.96 4.37
CA MET A 128 -0.83 -8.68 3.67
C MET A 128 -0.63 -8.81 2.15
N LYS A 129 0.27 -9.70 1.71
CA LYS A 129 0.41 -10.03 0.28
C LYS A 129 -0.85 -10.68 -0.27
N GLU A 130 -1.43 -11.63 0.46
CA GLU A 130 -2.68 -12.29 0.06
C GLU A 130 -3.82 -11.28 -0.07
N ALA A 131 -3.96 -10.37 0.90
CA ALA A 131 -4.97 -9.31 0.84
C ALA A 131 -4.79 -8.40 -0.40
N LEU A 132 -3.54 -8.06 -0.74
CA LEU A 132 -3.24 -7.29 -1.95
C LEU A 132 -3.57 -8.07 -3.24
N ILE A 133 -3.28 -9.37 -3.27
CA ILE A 133 -3.60 -10.25 -4.41
C ILE A 133 -5.11 -10.33 -4.61
N LEU A 134 -5.89 -10.50 -3.54
CA LEU A 134 -7.35 -10.51 -3.59
C LEU A 134 -7.89 -9.17 -4.10
N LYS A 135 -7.37 -8.05 -3.59
CA LYS A 135 -7.71 -6.71 -4.08
C LYS A 135 -7.40 -6.55 -5.57
N ALA A 136 -6.26 -7.07 -6.04
CA ALA A 136 -5.91 -7.04 -7.46
C ALA A 136 -6.87 -7.88 -8.31
N ARG A 137 -7.30 -9.05 -7.84
CA ARG A 137 -8.32 -9.88 -8.50
C ARG A 137 -9.65 -9.14 -8.62
N ASP A 138 -10.12 -8.51 -7.55
CA ASP A 138 -11.36 -7.71 -7.58
C ASP A 138 -11.30 -6.58 -8.61
N ARG A 139 -10.11 -5.99 -8.83
CA ARG A 139 -9.91 -4.95 -9.86
C ARG A 139 -9.87 -5.55 -11.26
N LEU A 140 -9.24 -6.70 -11.44
CA LEU A 140 -9.25 -7.41 -12.71
C LEU A 140 -10.68 -7.75 -13.13
N ASP A 141 -11.54 -8.21 -12.22
CA ASP A 141 -12.94 -8.56 -12.54
C ASP A 141 -13.76 -7.36 -13.05
N VAL A 142 -13.54 -6.17 -12.47
CA VAL A 142 -14.17 -4.92 -12.92
C VAL A 142 -13.69 -4.54 -14.32
N VAL A 143 -12.38 -4.65 -14.55
CA VAL A 143 -11.77 -4.35 -15.86
C VAL A 143 -12.20 -5.38 -16.90
N ASP A 144 -12.26 -6.64 -16.54
CA ASP A 144 -12.64 -7.77 -17.38
C ASP A 144 -14.04 -7.57 -17.98
N THR A 145 -14.99 -7.21 -17.12
CA THR A 145 -16.38 -6.92 -17.53
C THR A 145 -16.43 -5.78 -18.55
N GLY A 146 -15.71 -4.68 -18.28
CA GLY A 146 -15.73 -3.52 -19.17
C GLY A 146 -14.99 -3.78 -20.48
N LEU A 147 -13.83 -4.41 -20.44
CA LEU A 147 -13.03 -4.71 -21.62
C LEU A 147 -13.72 -5.75 -22.52
N SER A 148 -14.36 -6.76 -21.94
CA SER A 148 -15.20 -7.73 -22.67
C SER A 148 -16.35 -7.03 -23.40
N ALA A 149 -17.01 -6.07 -22.75
CA ALA A 149 -18.06 -5.27 -23.38
C ALA A 149 -17.53 -4.37 -24.51
N ILE A 150 -16.32 -3.83 -24.38
CA ILE A 150 -15.66 -3.03 -25.44
C ILE A 150 -15.34 -3.91 -26.64
N ILE A 151 -14.72 -5.07 -26.42
CA ILE A 151 -14.32 -5.99 -27.50
C ILE A 151 -15.56 -6.54 -28.20
N SER A 152 -16.62 -6.91 -27.47
CA SER A 152 -17.89 -7.34 -28.07
C SER A 152 -18.49 -6.27 -28.99
N LYS A 153 -18.43 -5.00 -28.58
CA LYS A 153 -18.90 -3.89 -29.43
C LYS A 153 -18.00 -3.68 -30.64
N ALA A 154 -16.68 -3.81 -30.47
CA ALA A 154 -15.72 -3.69 -31.58
C ALA A 154 -15.94 -4.78 -32.63
N LEU A 155 -16.10 -6.05 -32.21
CA LEU A 155 -16.37 -7.16 -33.13
C LEU A 155 -17.67 -6.96 -33.92
N ARG A 156 -18.72 -6.45 -33.27
CA ARG A 156 -19.98 -6.11 -33.97
C ARG A 156 -19.79 -5.01 -35.03
N ILE A 157 -18.91 -4.03 -34.79
CA ILE A 157 -18.62 -2.98 -35.77
C ILE A 157 -17.88 -3.57 -36.99
N GLU A 158 -16.98 -4.52 -36.76
CA GLU A 158 -16.25 -5.25 -37.81
C GLU A 158 -17.12 -6.30 -38.56
N GLY A 159 -18.40 -6.43 -38.18
CA GLY A 159 -19.33 -7.38 -38.81
C GLY A 159 -19.22 -8.82 -38.32
N PHE A 160 -18.46 -9.06 -37.24
CA PHE A 160 -18.44 -10.35 -36.55
C PHE A 160 -19.54 -10.37 -35.48
N GLU A 161 -20.67 -11.00 -35.80
CA GLU A 161 -21.69 -11.34 -34.81
C GLU A 161 -21.37 -12.70 -34.21
N THR A 162 -21.05 -12.71 -32.91
CA THR A 162 -20.93 -13.93 -32.12
C THR A 162 -21.97 -13.91 -31.00
N GLU A 163 -22.68 -15.02 -30.84
CA GLU A 163 -23.56 -15.28 -29.68
C GLU A 163 -22.76 -15.77 -28.46
N GLU A 164 -21.48 -16.06 -28.64
CA GLU A 164 -20.62 -16.57 -27.57
C GLU A 164 -20.14 -15.45 -26.64
N THR A 165 -19.99 -15.79 -25.36
CA THR A 165 -19.41 -14.90 -24.36
C THR A 165 -17.92 -14.78 -24.59
N ILE A 166 -17.46 -13.56 -24.86
CA ILE A 166 -16.04 -13.23 -24.92
C ILE A 166 -15.50 -13.26 -23.49
N SER A 167 -14.46 -14.05 -23.25
CA SER A 167 -13.69 -14.05 -22.01
C SER A 167 -12.29 -13.53 -22.28
N LEU A 168 -11.71 -12.83 -21.30
CA LEU A 168 -10.33 -12.37 -21.37
C LEU A 168 -9.47 -13.21 -20.43
N SER A 169 -8.31 -13.61 -20.93
CA SER A 169 -7.30 -14.28 -20.12
C SER A 169 -6.35 -13.23 -19.55
N TRP A 170 -6.27 -13.14 -18.23
CA TRP A 170 -5.33 -12.30 -17.51
C TRP A 170 -4.20 -13.13 -16.91
N GLU A 171 -3.01 -12.55 -16.83
CA GLU A 171 -1.96 -13.13 -15.99
C GLU A 171 -2.39 -13.05 -14.51
N PRO A 172 -2.26 -14.14 -13.73
CA PRO A 172 -2.57 -14.10 -12.32
C PRO A 172 -1.75 -13.02 -11.60
N PRO A 173 -2.36 -12.22 -10.70
CA PRO A 173 -1.63 -11.18 -9.97
C PRO A 173 -0.64 -11.73 -8.94
N ASP A 174 -0.68 -13.03 -8.65
CA ASP A 174 0.28 -13.71 -7.79
C ASP A 174 1.52 -14.14 -8.57
N HIS A 175 2.69 -13.92 -7.98
CA HIS A 175 3.97 -14.24 -8.60
C HIS A 175 4.36 -15.68 -8.28
N VAL A 176 3.82 -16.63 -9.06
CA VAL A 176 4.18 -18.05 -8.94
C VAL A 176 5.40 -18.33 -9.82
N SER A 177 6.46 -18.88 -9.24
CA SER A 177 7.66 -19.22 -9.99
C SER A 177 7.40 -20.33 -11.01
N LEU A 178 8.22 -20.38 -12.06
CA LEU A 178 8.10 -21.41 -13.08
C LEU A 178 8.26 -22.83 -12.51
N SER A 179 9.14 -22.99 -11.50
CA SER A 179 9.32 -24.28 -10.82
C SER A 179 8.05 -24.73 -10.08
N GLU A 180 7.39 -23.81 -9.36
CA GLU A 180 6.15 -24.11 -8.66
C GLU A 180 5.01 -24.44 -9.64
N LYS A 181 4.96 -23.77 -10.80
CA LYS A 181 3.99 -24.09 -11.86
C LYS A 181 4.21 -25.50 -12.42
N TYR A 182 5.46 -25.91 -12.67
CA TYR A 182 5.75 -27.26 -13.15
C TYR A 182 5.49 -28.34 -12.09
N ASP A 183 5.82 -28.08 -10.82
CA ASP A 183 5.50 -29.01 -9.72
C ASP A 183 3.99 -29.18 -9.54
N ALA A 184 3.23 -28.08 -9.67
CA ALA A 184 1.77 -28.13 -9.67
C ALA A 184 1.22 -28.90 -10.88
N ALA A 185 1.79 -28.71 -12.07
CA ALA A 185 1.41 -29.42 -13.28
C ALA A 185 1.62 -30.94 -13.16
N VAL A 186 2.73 -31.39 -12.55
CA VAL A 186 2.98 -32.81 -12.28
C VAL A 186 1.92 -33.39 -11.34
N LYS A 187 1.56 -32.67 -10.26
CA LYS A 187 0.53 -33.10 -9.32
C LYS A 187 -0.85 -33.15 -9.97
N ALA A 188 -1.20 -32.16 -10.78
CA ALA A 188 -2.47 -32.11 -11.51
C ALA A 188 -2.59 -33.27 -12.52
N LYS A 189 -1.51 -33.57 -13.24
CA LYS A 189 -1.45 -34.76 -14.12
C LYS A 189 -1.63 -36.06 -13.32
N GLY A 190 -1.01 -36.15 -12.14
CA GLY A 190 -1.18 -37.28 -11.23
C GLY A 190 -2.61 -37.43 -10.67
N ALA A 191 -3.35 -36.32 -10.55
CA ALA A 191 -4.76 -36.30 -10.15
C ALA A 191 -5.74 -36.63 -11.30
N GLY A 192 -5.23 -36.82 -12.53
CA GLY A 192 -6.02 -37.18 -13.71
C GLY A 192 -6.55 -36.00 -14.53
N GLU A 193 -6.02 -34.79 -14.31
CA GLU A 193 -6.40 -33.62 -15.10
C GLU A 193 -5.82 -33.70 -16.54
N SER A 194 -6.60 -33.24 -17.53
CA SER A 194 -6.16 -33.26 -18.93
C SER A 194 -5.01 -32.29 -19.17
N TRP A 195 -4.10 -32.63 -20.09
CA TRP A 195 -2.97 -31.75 -20.44
C TRP A 195 -3.41 -30.36 -20.89
N LYS A 196 -4.47 -30.26 -21.71
CA LYS A 196 -5.01 -28.96 -22.14
C LYS A 196 -5.46 -28.08 -20.97
N SER A 197 -6.04 -28.69 -19.93
CA SER A 197 -6.46 -27.99 -18.73
C SER A 197 -5.25 -27.53 -17.90
N ILE A 198 -4.23 -28.40 -17.75
CA ILE A 198 -2.98 -28.07 -17.06
C ILE A 198 -2.23 -26.93 -17.77
N ALA A 199 -2.05 -27.04 -19.09
CA ALA A 199 -1.36 -26.04 -19.89
C ALA A 199 -2.04 -24.67 -19.82
N ARG A 200 -3.38 -24.64 -19.84
CA ARG A 200 -4.15 -23.40 -19.73
C ARG A 200 -4.16 -22.83 -18.31
N ASN A 201 -4.57 -23.63 -17.33
CA ASN A 201 -4.91 -23.13 -15.99
C ASN A 201 -3.70 -23.01 -15.05
N ILE A 202 -2.64 -23.80 -15.28
CA ILE A 202 -1.46 -23.85 -14.42
C ILE A 202 -0.26 -23.20 -15.11
N LEU A 203 0.03 -23.60 -16.35
CA LEU A 203 1.20 -23.09 -17.08
C LEU A 203 0.93 -21.74 -17.75
N GLY A 204 -0.33 -21.41 -18.03
CA GLY A 204 -0.74 -20.15 -18.65
C GLY A 204 -0.39 -20.05 -20.14
N TYR A 205 -0.35 -21.18 -20.85
CA TYR A 205 -0.07 -21.21 -22.28
C TYR A 205 -1.22 -20.59 -23.08
N SER A 206 -0.89 -19.88 -24.16
CA SER A 206 -1.89 -19.35 -25.08
C SER A 206 -2.62 -20.48 -25.83
N PRO A 207 -3.82 -20.23 -26.37
CA PRO A 207 -4.53 -21.24 -27.18
C PRO A 207 -3.69 -21.78 -28.34
N GLU A 208 -2.95 -20.90 -29.03
CA GLU A 208 -2.09 -21.26 -30.16
C GLU A 208 -0.91 -22.13 -29.70
N GLN A 209 -0.31 -21.83 -28.54
CA GLN A 209 0.77 -22.64 -27.97
C GLN A 209 0.29 -24.05 -27.61
N ILE A 210 -0.93 -24.18 -27.06
CA ILE A 210 -1.52 -25.48 -26.74
C ILE A 210 -1.81 -26.29 -28.00
N GLU A 211 -2.26 -25.63 -29.07
CA GLU A 211 -2.49 -26.28 -30.35
C GLU A 211 -1.19 -26.75 -31.00
N GLN A 212 -0.15 -25.90 -30.98
CA GLN A 212 1.17 -26.26 -31.48
C GLN A 212 1.78 -27.43 -30.70
N ASP A 213 1.74 -27.40 -29.37
CA ASP A 213 2.25 -28.49 -28.52
C ASP A 213 1.50 -29.81 -28.78
N ALA A 214 0.20 -29.75 -29.08
CA ALA A 214 -0.57 -30.93 -29.46
C ALA A 214 -0.17 -31.49 -30.85
N LEU A 215 0.20 -30.63 -31.80
CA LEU A 215 0.73 -31.03 -33.10
C LEU A 215 2.12 -31.66 -32.95
N ASP A 216 3.02 -31.02 -32.20
CA ASP A 216 4.37 -31.52 -31.94
C ASP A 216 4.32 -32.90 -31.27
N LEU A 217 3.41 -33.09 -30.31
CA LEU A 217 3.24 -34.37 -29.62
C LEU A 217 2.63 -35.45 -30.54
N ALA A 218 1.78 -35.07 -31.48
CA ALA A 218 1.27 -35.99 -32.49
C ALA A 218 2.37 -36.43 -33.48
N ASP A 219 3.24 -35.50 -33.89
CA ASP A 219 4.39 -35.77 -34.74
C ASP A 219 5.42 -36.68 -34.04
N GLU A 220 5.70 -36.44 -32.76
CA GLU A 220 6.56 -37.31 -31.94
C GLU A 220 5.99 -38.72 -31.82
N GLN A 221 4.68 -38.86 -31.59
CA GLN A 221 4.02 -40.17 -31.55
C GLN A 221 4.14 -40.88 -32.89
N LEU A 222 3.87 -40.18 -34.00
CA LEU A 222 3.99 -40.73 -35.35
C LEU A 222 5.43 -41.21 -35.63
N MET A 223 6.44 -40.40 -35.32
CA MET A 223 7.84 -40.78 -35.48
C MET A 223 8.19 -42.00 -34.63
N SER A 224 7.71 -42.08 -33.38
CA SER A 224 7.94 -43.23 -32.52
C SER A 224 7.30 -44.53 -33.06
N PHE A 225 6.15 -44.44 -33.75
CA PHE A 225 5.52 -45.59 -34.41
C PHE A 225 6.34 -46.06 -35.62
N VAL A 226 6.87 -45.12 -36.41
CA VAL A 226 7.72 -45.41 -37.58
C VAL A 226 9.03 -46.08 -37.13
N ASP A 227 9.67 -45.57 -36.08
CA ASP A 227 10.90 -46.15 -35.54
C ASP A 227 10.68 -47.55 -34.97
N ASN A 228 9.58 -47.77 -34.24
CA ASN A 228 9.22 -49.10 -33.73
C ASN A 228 8.85 -50.09 -34.85
N ALA A 229 8.31 -49.63 -35.97
CA ALA A 229 8.05 -50.46 -37.14
C ALA A 229 9.35 -50.86 -37.85
N ASN A 230 10.30 -49.93 -37.96
CA ASN A 230 11.62 -50.20 -38.56
C ASN A 230 12.50 -51.10 -37.68
N ALA A 231 12.33 -51.08 -36.36
CA ALA A 231 13.08 -51.95 -35.42
C ALA A 231 12.57 -53.41 -35.35
N ARG A 232 11.43 -53.72 -36.00
CA ARG A 232 10.82 -55.07 -36.05
C ARG A 232 11.06 -55.81 -37.36
N VAL A 233 11.84 -55.24 -38.28
CA VAL A 233 12.31 -55.83 -39.53
C VAL A 233 13.78 -56.21 -39.37
#